data_AF-A0A327QLU6-F1
#
_entry.id   AF-A0A327QLU6-F1
#
_cell.length_a   1.000
_cell.length_b   1.000
_cell.length_c   1.000
_cell.angle_alpha   90.00
_cell.angle_beta   90.00
_cell.angle_gamma   90.00
#
_symmetry.space_group_name_H-M   'P 1'
#
loop_
_entity.id
_entity.type
_entity.pdbx_description
1 polymer ?
#
loop_
_entity_poly.entity_id
_entity_poly.type
_entity_poly.pdbx_seq_one_letter_code
_entity_poly.pdbx_strand_id
1 'polypeptide(L)'
;MTVNFNDAHKLHQEWKQNLLQSEHETKSMNQELTVLVNDAKTEEQRKTVDHLQNQLIRQKEVINDQLAWVVKADKIMSEKTADDNEISILHKKMVDDMDTFNRLFNELRVEFRNFKSSLLNS
;
A
#
# COMPACT_ATOMS: atom_id res chain seq x y z
N MET A 1 23.91 -14.25 -4.29
CA MET A 1 23.39 -13.96 -5.66
C MET A 1 23.43 -12.47 -5.82
N THR A 2 24.19 -11.97 -6.80
CA THR A 2 24.31 -10.53 -7.07
C THR A 2 23.02 -10.04 -7.72
N VAL A 3 22.44 -8.95 -7.23
CA VAL A 3 21.22 -8.35 -7.80
C VAL A 3 21.56 -7.77 -9.18
N ASN A 4 20.78 -8.12 -10.21
CA ASN A 4 20.88 -7.44 -11.50
C ASN A 4 20.23 -6.06 -11.39
N PHE A 5 21.04 -5.00 -11.42
CA PHE A 5 20.56 -3.63 -11.23
C PHE A 5 19.51 -3.19 -12.25
N ASN A 6 19.57 -3.69 -13.48
CA ASN A 6 18.56 -3.35 -14.49
C ASN A 6 17.20 -3.97 -14.15
N ASP A 7 17.19 -5.21 -13.63
CA ASP A 7 15.95 -5.89 -13.25
C ASP A 7 15.38 -5.30 -11.96
N ALA A 8 16.25 -5.01 -10.98
CA ALA A 8 15.85 -4.33 -9.75
C ALA A 8 15.25 -2.95 -10.03
N HIS A 9 15.88 -2.15 -10.89
CA HIS A 9 15.35 -0.83 -11.24
C HIS A 9 14.00 -0.90 -11.97
N LYS A 10 13.81 -1.85 -12.90
CA LYS A 10 12.50 -2.08 -13.53
C LYS A 10 11.44 -2.43 -12.49
N LEU A 11 11.76 -3.35 -11.59
CA LEU A 11 10.85 -3.76 -10.52
C LEU A 11 10.50 -2.60 -9.59
N HIS A 12 11.46 -1.73 -9.27
CA HIS A 12 11.22 -0.50 -8.51
C HIS A 12 10.26 0.45 -9.24
N GLN A 13 10.37 0.60 -10.57
CA GLN A 13 9.41 1.40 -11.33
C GLN A 13 8.01 0.79 -11.30
N GLU A 14 7.90 -0.53 -11.41
CA GLU A 14 6.62 -1.24 -11.28
C GLU A 14 5.99 -1.02 -9.90
N TRP A 15 6.78 -1.17 -8.82
CA TRP A 15 6.34 -0.89 -7.46
C TRP A 15 5.87 0.56 -7.31
N LYS A 16 6.61 1.52 -7.86
CA LYS A 16 6.21 2.93 -7.83
C LYS A 16 4.85 3.15 -8.48
N GLN A 17 4.61 2.58 -9.66
CA GLN A 17 3.31 2.71 -10.33
C GLN A 17 2.19 2.05 -9.51
N ASN A 18 2.43 0.86 -8.96
CA ASN A 18 1.46 0.15 -8.13
C ASN A 18 1.13 0.91 -6.83
N LEU A 19 2.13 1.52 -6.20
CA LEU A 19 1.96 2.34 -4.99
C LEU A 19 1.17 3.62 -5.29
N LEU A 20 1.45 4.32 -6.39
CA LEU A 20 0.67 5.49 -6.82
C LEU A 20 -0.78 5.14 -7.15
N GLN A 21 -1.00 3.99 -7.79
CA GLN A 21 -2.35 3.48 -8.03
C GLN A 21 -3.07 3.15 -6.71
N SER A 22 -2.36 2.54 -5.77
CA SER A 22 -2.89 2.22 -4.43
C SER A 22 -3.17 3.48 -3.61
N GLU A 23 -2.39 4.55 -3.77
CA GLU A 23 -2.64 5.86 -3.15
C GLU A 23 -3.97 6.44 -3.65
N HIS A 24 -4.17 6.43 -4.97
CA HIS A 24 -5.42 6.88 -5.57
C HIS A 24 -6.61 6.05 -5.08
N GLU A 25 -6.46 4.72 -5.03
CA GLU A 25 -7.51 3.82 -4.54
C GLU A 25 -7.80 4.06 -3.05
N THR A 26 -6.78 4.24 -2.20
CA THR A 26 -6.93 4.57 -0.78
C THR A 26 -7.71 5.87 -0.59
N LYS A 27 -7.39 6.90 -1.38
CA LYS A 27 -8.11 8.18 -1.36
C LYS A 27 -9.58 8.00 -1.77
N SER A 28 -9.84 7.24 -2.83
CA SER A 28 -11.19 6.95 -3.29
C SER A 28 -12.00 6.18 -2.24
N MET A 29 -11.43 5.13 -1.64
CA MET A 29 -12.07 4.35 -0.58
C MET A 29 -12.38 5.23 0.64
N ASN A 30 -11.49 6.14 1.02
CA ASN A 30 -11.73 7.04 2.14
C ASN A 30 -12.85 8.06 1.86
N GLN A 31 -12.90 8.60 0.64
CA GLN A 31 -13.99 9.49 0.21
C GLN A 31 -15.33 8.76 0.21
N GLU A 32 -15.35 7.54 -0.31
CA GLU A 32 -16.55 6.70 -0.34
C GLU A 32 -16.99 6.32 1.08
N LEU A 33 -16.06 5.90 1.95
CA LEU A 33 -16.35 5.57 3.35
C LEU A 33 -16.99 6.75 4.09
N THR A 34 -16.50 7.97 3.83
CA THR A 34 -17.05 9.19 4.42
C THR A 34 -18.52 9.38 4.09
N VAL A 35 -18.95 9.02 2.88
CA VAL A 35 -20.36 9.08 2.47
C VAL A 35 -21.16 7.97 3.15
N LEU A 36 -20.62 6.74 3.15
CA LEU A 36 -21.27 5.54 3.68
C LEU A 36 -21.43 5.52 5.20
N VAL A 37 -20.70 6.37 5.95
CA VAL A 37 -20.86 6.49 7.41
C VAL A 37 -22.31 6.77 7.79
N ASN A 38 -23.02 7.57 6.99
CA ASN A 38 -24.42 7.91 7.27
C ASN A 38 -25.39 6.73 7.07
N ASP A 39 -24.98 5.73 6.28
CA ASP A 39 -25.79 4.54 5.99
C ASP A 39 -25.59 3.43 7.03
N ALA A 40 -24.61 3.57 7.93
CA ALA A 40 -24.32 2.62 9.00
C ALA A 40 -25.36 2.71 10.14
N LYS A 41 -26.37 1.84 10.10
CA LYS A 41 -27.49 1.83 11.06
C LYS A 41 -27.18 1.06 12.34
N THR A 42 -26.42 -0.03 12.23
CA THR A 42 -26.10 -0.88 13.38
C THR A 42 -24.81 -0.45 14.07
N GLU A 43 -24.66 -0.83 15.33
CA GLU A 43 -23.42 -0.57 16.08
C GLU A 43 -22.23 -1.30 15.46
N GLU A 44 -22.45 -2.51 14.93
CA GLU A 44 -21.40 -3.26 14.26
C GLU A 44 -20.93 -2.57 12.98
N GLN A 45 -21.86 -2.05 12.18
CA GLN A 45 -21.51 -1.29 10.98
C GLN A 45 -20.69 -0.03 11.31
N ARG A 46 -21.04 0.69 12.39
CA ARG A 46 -20.26 1.86 12.84
C ARG A 46 -18.85 1.48 13.29
N LYS A 47 -18.69 0.37 14.01
CA LYS A 47 -17.36 -0.15 14.37
C LYS A 47 -16.54 -0.54 13.13
N THR A 48 -17.18 -1.14 12.13
CA THR A 48 -16.50 -1.45 10.86
C THR A 48 -16.07 -0.17 10.13
N VAL A 49 -16.87 0.90 10.16
CA VAL A 49 -16.47 2.22 9.63
C VAL A 49 -15.20 2.71 10.32
N ASP A 50 -15.18 2.74 11.66
CA ASP A 50 -14.02 3.20 12.43
C ASP A 50 -12.77 2.33 12.13
N HIS A 51 -12.97 1.01 12.02
CA HIS A 51 -11.90 0.09 11.65
C HIS A 51 -11.32 0.41 10.27
N LEU A 52 -12.17 0.53 9.25
CA LEU A 52 -11.77 0.82 7.87
C LEU A 52 -11.10 2.19 7.76
N GLN A 53 -11.57 3.21 8.48
CA GLN A 53 -10.93 4.53 8.51
C GLN A 53 -9.49 4.43 9.06
N ASN A 54 -9.30 3.73 10.18
CA ASN A 54 -7.98 3.53 10.76
C ASN A 54 -7.05 2.76 9.81
N GLN A 55 -7.55 1.71 9.16
CA GLN A 55 -6.79 0.95 8.16
C GLN A 55 -6.39 1.83 6.97
N LEU A 56 -7.30 2.64 6.44
CA LEU A 56 -7.01 3.53 5.30
C LEU A 56 -5.96 4.60 5.64
N ILE A 57 -6.01 5.16 6.85
CA ILE A 57 -4.96 6.08 7.34
C ILE A 57 -3.62 5.35 7.38
N ARG A 58 -3.58 4.15 7.95
CA ARG A 58 -2.35 3.35 8.04
C ARG A 58 -1.80 2.97 6.66
N GLN A 59 -2.66 2.57 5.73
CA GLN A 59 -2.23 2.23 4.37
C GLN A 59 -1.65 3.46 3.65
N LYS A 60 -2.22 4.64 3.84
CA LYS A 60 -1.65 5.88 3.30
C LYS A 60 -0.23 6.13 3.83
N GLU A 61 0.01 5.94 5.12
CA GLU A 61 1.36 6.06 5.71
C GLU A 61 2.33 5.05 5.09
N VAL A 62 1.93 3.77 5.01
CA VAL A 62 2.76 2.71 4.43
C VAL A 62 3.07 2.99 2.96
N ILE A 63 2.10 3.44 2.16
CA ILE A 63 2.32 3.79 0.75
C ILE A 63 3.37 4.89 0.62
N ASN A 64 3.27 5.95 1.44
CA ASN A 64 4.23 7.05 1.42
C ASN A 64 5.64 6.58 1.81
N ASP A 65 5.75 5.75 2.85
CA ASP A 65 7.02 5.19 3.30
C ASP A 65 7.66 4.33 2.20
N GLN A 66 6.88 3.45 1.56
CA GLN A 66 7.37 2.59 0.49
C GLN A 66 7.78 3.39 -0.75
N LEU A 67 7.02 4.44 -1.13
CA LEU A 67 7.40 5.35 -2.19
C LEU A 67 8.75 6.05 -1.90
N ALA A 68 8.94 6.49 -0.65
CA ALA A 68 10.20 7.10 -0.23
C ALA A 68 11.37 6.10 -0.31
N TRP A 69 11.15 4.84 0.07
CA TRP A 69 12.16 3.78 -0.07
C TRP A 69 12.50 3.49 -1.53
N VAL A 70 11.51 3.42 -2.42
CA VAL A 70 11.73 3.24 -3.86
C VAL A 70 12.59 4.37 -4.44
N VAL A 71 12.23 5.62 -4.16
CA VAL A 71 13.01 6.79 -4.62
C VAL A 71 14.44 6.76 -4.08
N LYS A 72 14.61 6.41 -2.80
CA LYS A 72 15.93 6.31 -2.17
C LYS A 72 16.77 5.19 -2.81
N ALA A 73 16.19 4.03 -3.04
CA ALA A 73 16.90 2.90 -3.63
C ALA A 73 17.34 3.19 -5.07
N ASP A 74 16.47 3.80 -5.88
CA ASP A 74 16.82 4.23 -7.25
C ASP A 74 17.94 5.27 -7.26
N LYS A 75 17.92 6.22 -6.32
CA LYS A 75 18.99 7.21 -6.18
C LYS A 75 20.34 6.57 -5.81
N ILE A 76 20.33 5.63 -4.87
CA ILE A 76 21.56 4.92 -4.46
C ILE A 76 22.15 4.15 -5.65
N MET A 77 21.30 3.45 -6.42
CA MET A 77 21.74 2.70 -7.59
C MET A 77 22.27 3.60 -8.71
N SER A 78 21.65 4.76 -8.95
CA SER A 78 22.07 5.68 -10.00
C SER A 78 23.37 6.43 -9.67
N GLU A 79 23.53 6.84 -8.42
CA GLU A 79 24.71 7.57 -7.94
C GLU A 79 25.87 6.65 -7.52
N LYS A 80 25.64 5.32 -7.46
CA LYS A 80 26.61 4.32 -6.99
C LYS A 80 27.19 4.65 -5.60
N THR A 81 26.32 5.13 -4.71
CA THR A 81 26.71 5.62 -3.38
C THR A 81 26.81 4.53 -2.31
N ALA A 82 26.43 3.30 -2.66
CA ALA A 82 26.49 2.12 -1.78
C ALA A 82 27.16 0.95 -2.52
N ASP A 83 27.66 -0.02 -1.77
CA ASP A 83 28.22 -1.24 -2.35
C ASP A 83 27.13 -2.23 -2.81
N ASP A 84 27.52 -3.20 -3.64
CA ASP A 84 26.60 -4.19 -4.21
C ASP A 84 25.87 -5.02 -3.14
N ASN A 85 26.50 -5.24 -1.98
CA ASN A 85 25.92 -6.02 -0.89
C ASN A 85 24.87 -5.21 -0.13
N GLU A 86 25.13 -3.94 0.14
CA GLU A 86 24.16 -3.00 0.72
C GLU A 86 22.93 -2.84 -0.17
N ILE A 87 23.13 -2.70 -1.49
CA ILE A 87 22.03 -2.62 -2.45
C ILE A 87 21.24 -3.93 -2.48
N SER A 88 21.92 -5.07 -2.44
CA SER A 88 21.25 -6.38 -2.42
C SER A 88 20.40 -6.58 -1.17
N ILE A 89 20.88 -6.16 0.01
CA ILE A 89 20.13 -6.25 1.27
C ILE A 89 18.92 -5.32 1.23
N LEU A 90 19.11 -4.09 0.77
CA LEU A 90 18.03 -3.11 0.64
C LEU A 90 16.94 -3.62 -0.30
N HIS A 91 17.32 -4.09 -1.49
CA HIS A 91 16.39 -4.62 -2.47
C HIS A 91 15.59 -5.80 -1.91
N LYS A 92 16.25 -6.75 -1.25
CA LYS A 92 15.58 -7.90 -0.64
C LYS A 92 14.54 -7.47 0.40
N LYS A 93 14.90 -6.51 1.28
CA LYS A 93 13.96 -5.98 2.26
C LYS A 93 12.74 -5.35 1.57
N MET A 94 12.96 -4.57 0.51
CA MET A 94 11.87 -3.94 -0.23
C MET A 94 10.95 -4.97 -0.90
N VAL A 95 11.47 -6.10 -1.39
CA VAL A 95 10.64 -7.21 -1.88
C VAL A 95 9.69 -7.69 -0.79
N ASP A 96 10.22 -8.02 0.39
CA ASP A 96 9.43 -8.54 1.52
C ASP A 96 8.38 -7.51 2.00
N ASP A 97 8.76 -6.23 2.05
CA ASP A 97 7.88 -5.12 2.42
C ASP A 97 6.76 -4.92 1.38
N MET A 98 7.07 -4.99 0.09
CA MET A 98 6.09 -4.85 -0.99
C MET A 98 5.13 -6.04 -1.07
N ASP A 99 5.60 -7.27 -0.84
CA ASP A 99 4.75 -8.45 -0.77
C ASP A 99 3.77 -8.35 0.40
N THR A 100 4.26 -7.90 1.56
CA THR A 100 3.43 -7.66 2.74
C THR A 100 2.40 -6.57 2.47
N PHE A 101 2.81 -5.45 1.89
CA PHE A 101 1.91 -4.36 1.49
C PHE A 101 0.80 -4.87 0.56
N ASN A 102 1.17 -5.55 -0.53
CA ASN A 102 0.22 -6.05 -1.53
C ASN A 102 -0.83 -6.97 -0.91
N ARG A 103 -0.41 -7.86 0.00
CA ARG A 103 -1.33 -8.77 0.70
C ARG A 103 -2.30 -7.98 1.59
N LEU A 104 -1.80 -7.11 2.45
CA LEU A 104 -2.65 -6.33 3.37
C LEU A 104 -3.59 -5.38 2.62
N PHE A 105 -3.13 -4.78 1.54
CA PHE A 105 -3.96 -3.91 0.71
C PHE A 105 -5.07 -4.69 -0.02
N ASN A 106 -4.80 -5.92 -0.46
CA ASN A 106 -5.82 -6.82 -0.99
C ASN A 106 -6.87 -7.19 0.07
N GLU A 107 -6.42 -7.52 1.28
CA GLU A 107 -7.32 -7.83 2.42
C GLU A 107 -8.25 -6.63 2.71
N LEU A 108 -7.71 -5.40 2.78
CA LEU A 108 -8.50 -4.18 2.96
C LEU A 108 -9.54 -3.99 1.85
N ARG A 109 -9.18 -4.24 0.58
CA ARG A 109 -10.11 -4.13 -0.55
C ARG A 109 -11.24 -5.15 -0.49
N VAL A 110 -10.97 -6.35 0.00
CA VAL A 110 -12.01 -7.36 0.23
C VAL A 110 -12.92 -6.93 1.37
N GLU A 111 -12.34 -6.49 2.49
CA GLU A 111 -13.08 -6.03 3.66
C GLU A 111 -14.00 -4.85 3.32
N PHE A 112 -13.49 -3.85 2.59
CA PHE A 112 -14.27 -2.70 2.15
C PHE A 112 -15.46 -3.09 1.27
N ARG A 113 -15.27 -4.02 0.32
CA ARG A 113 -16.37 -4.54 -0.52
C ARG A 113 -17.42 -5.30 0.29
N ASN A 114 -16.98 -6.08 1.28
CA ASN A 114 -17.88 -6.80 2.17
C ASN A 114 -18.69 -5.84 3.03
N PHE A 115 -18.06 -4.79 3.57
CA PHE A 115 -18.76 -3.74 4.31
C PHE A 115 -19.83 -3.06 3.45
N LYS A 116 -19.50 -2.65 2.22
CA LYS A 116 -20.49 -2.08 1.28
C LYS A 116 -21.68 -3.01 1.06
N SER A 117 -21.41 -4.31 0.87
CA SER A 117 -22.46 -5.30 0.67
C SER A 117 -23.34 -5.48 1.92
N SER A 118 -22.76 -5.31 3.12
CA SER A 118 -23.50 -5.39 4.38
C SER A 118 -24.50 -4.24 4.57
N LEU A 119 -24.22 -3.06 4.01
CA LEU A 119 -25.12 -1.89 4.07
C LEU A 119 -26.37 -2.07 3.21
N LEU A 120 -26.26 -2.82 2.10
CA LEU A 120 -27.39 -3.07 1.18
C LEU A 120 -28.37 -4.11 1.71
N ASN A 121 -27.91 -5.00 2.60
CA ASN A 121 -28.70 -6.09 3.16
C ASN A 121 -29.29 -5.77 4.56
N SER A 122 -29.19 -4.50 5.01
CA SER A 122 -29.59 -4.01 6.34
C SER A 122 -30.69 -2.96 6.32
#